data_AF-A0A1H3ZPN1-F1
#
_entry.id   AF-A0A1H3ZPN1-F1
#
_cell.length_a   1.000
_cell.length_b   1.000
_cell.length_c   1.000
_cell.angle_alpha   90.00
_cell.angle_beta   90.00
_cell.angle_gamma   90.00
#
_symmetry.space_group_name_H-M   'P 1'
#
loop_
_entity.id
_entity.type
_entity.pdbx_description
1 polymer ?
#
loop_
_entity_poly.entity_id
_entity_poly.type
_entity_poly.pdbx_seq_one_letter_code
_entity_poly.pdbx_strand_id
1 'polypeptide(L)'
;MNYIKHLTVFFNKVSKDKILNQTNVSLYIALFQFWNCNRFKNPISNYRDEMMLTSKISSKVTYHKCLKNLRSLGYFNYEPSYNPFKGSQVYLFNLANELKPMPKSERNTSSNTEPVFKLVDEQLVNKSCTSSGTGTE
;
A
#
# COMPACT_ATOMS: atom_id res chain seq x y z
N MET A 1 6.95 7.66 10.39
CA MET A 1 6.66 7.11 9.04
C MET A 1 6.30 8.27 8.12
N ASN A 2 6.88 8.38 6.93
CA ASN A 2 6.49 9.43 5.97
C ASN A 2 5.39 8.91 5.03
N TYR A 3 4.14 9.28 5.32
CA TYR A 3 2.94 8.82 4.62
C TYR A 3 2.99 9.09 3.11
N ILE A 4 3.34 10.34 2.74
CA ILE A 4 3.37 10.77 1.34
C ILE A 4 4.44 9.99 0.58
N LYS A 5 5.68 9.93 1.09
CA LYS A 5 6.78 9.18 0.44
C LYS A 5 6.44 7.70 0.27
N HIS A 6 5.82 7.08 1.27
CA HIS A 6 5.38 5.69 1.18
C HIS A 6 4.39 5.46 0.06
N LEU A 7 3.36 6.29 -0.03
CA LEU A 7 2.36 6.19 -1.10
C LEU A 7 2.98 6.47 -2.46
N THR A 8 3.87 7.46 -2.57
CA THR A 8 4.61 7.71 -3.81
C THR A 8 5.38 6.46 -4.26
N VAL A 9 6.14 5.83 -3.36
CA VAL A 9 6.88 4.60 -3.69
C VAL A 9 5.92 3.46 -4.03
N PHE A 10 4.83 3.30 -3.27
CA PHE A 10 3.82 2.29 -3.52
C PHE A 10 3.20 2.43 -4.92
N PHE A 11 2.68 3.61 -5.28
CA PHE A 11 2.06 3.83 -6.58
C PHE A 11 3.05 3.74 -7.74
N ASN A 12 4.32 4.10 -7.52
CA ASN A 12 5.38 3.85 -8.50
C ASN A 12 5.66 2.35 -8.73
N LYS A 13 5.53 1.50 -7.69
CA LYS A 13 5.59 0.04 -7.86
C LYS A 13 4.35 -0.45 -8.61
N VAL A 14 3.16 -0.02 -8.20
CA VAL A 14 1.87 -0.41 -8.81
C VAL A 14 1.80 -0.07 -10.30
N SER A 15 2.24 1.13 -10.72
CA SER A 15 2.17 1.56 -12.12
C SER A 15 3.06 0.74 -13.06
N LYS A 16 4.11 0.10 -12.52
CA LYS A 16 5.05 -0.74 -13.28
C LYS A 16 4.69 -2.22 -13.20
N ASP A 17 3.92 -2.63 -12.20
CA ASP A 17 3.57 -4.01 -11.92
C ASP A 17 2.33 -4.43 -12.69
N LYS A 18 2.49 -5.38 -13.62
CA LYS A 18 1.39 -5.95 -14.43
C LYS A 18 0.63 -7.08 -13.73
N ILE A 19 1.16 -7.58 -12.61
CA ILE A 19 0.58 -8.69 -11.83
C ILE A 19 -0.47 -8.16 -10.86
N LEU A 20 -0.28 -6.95 -10.33
CA LEU A 20 -1.25 -6.32 -9.46
C LEU A 20 -2.54 -5.95 -10.20
N ASN A 21 -3.67 -6.35 -9.61
CA ASN A 21 -4.99 -5.95 -10.07
C ASN A 21 -5.59 -4.88 -9.13
N GLN A 22 -6.72 -4.30 -9.51
CA GLN A 22 -7.39 -3.26 -8.71
C GLN A 22 -7.70 -3.72 -7.28
N THR A 23 -8.09 -4.98 -7.09
CA THR A 23 -8.47 -5.53 -5.78
C THR A 23 -7.27 -5.67 -4.85
N ASN A 24 -6.09 -5.97 -5.38
CA ASN A 24 -4.85 -5.97 -4.60
C ASN A 24 -4.51 -4.54 -4.14
N VAL A 25 -4.62 -3.56 -5.05
CA VAL A 25 -4.37 -2.15 -4.71
C VAL A 25 -5.33 -1.67 -3.63
N SER A 26 -6.62 -1.95 -3.78
CA SER A 26 -7.65 -1.60 -2.80
C SER A 26 -7.38 -2.21 -1.42
N LEU A 27 -7.04 -3.51 -1.38
CA LEU A 27 -6.70 -4.21 -0.14
C LEU A 27 -5.44 -3.63 0.53
N TYR A 28 -4.42 -3.31 -0.26
CA TYR A 28 -3.20 -2.70 0.29
C TYR A 28 -3.48 -1.31 0.88
N ILE A 29 -4.25 -0.47 0.18
CA ILE A 29 -4.60 0.86 0.69
C ILE A 29 -5.43 0.75 1.98
N ALA A 30 -6.37 -0.20 2.06
CA ALA A 30 -7.10 -0.47 3.30
C ALA A 30 -6.13 -0.82 4.45
N LEU A 31 -5.22 -1.78 4.24
CA LEU A 31 -4.20 -2.13 5.22
C LEU A 31 -3.34 -0.94 5.67
N PHE A 32 -2.93 -0.11 4.72
CA PHE A 32 -2.15 1.08 4.99
C PHE A 32 -2.93 2.12 5.81
N GLN A 33 -4.24 2.27 5.57
CA GLN A 33 -5.10 3.12 6.40
C GLN A 33 -5.20 2.60 7.84
N PHE A 34 -5.39 1.29 8.04
CA PHE A 34 -5.34 0.70 9.38
C PHE A 34 -3.99 0.94 10.07
N TRP A 35 -2.89 0.81 9.34
CA TRP A 35 -1.56 1.09 9.87
C TRP A 35 -1.42 2.55 10.30
N ASN A 36 -1.89 3.48 9.47
CA ASN A 36 -1.89 4.92 9.75
C ASN A 36 -2.75 5.26 10.98
N CYS A 37 -3.97 4.72 11.06
CA CYS A 37 -4.85 4.87 12.23
C CYS A 37 -4.17 4.35 13.51
N ASN A 38 -3.41 3.26 13.41
CA ASN A 38 -2.62 2.70 14.52
C ASN A 38 -1.23 3.39 14.69
N ARG A 39 -1.07 4.62 14.20
CA ARG A 39 0.18 5.41 14.32
C ARG A 39 1.42 4.67 13.80
N PHE A 40 1.24 3.87 12.75
CA PHE A 40 2.25 3.05 12.10
C PHE A 40 2.92 2.01 13.03
N LYS A 41 2.21 1.54 14.06
CA LYS A 41 2.67 0.45 14.92
C LYS A 41 2.41 -0.91 14.24
N ASN A 42 3.40 -1.78 14.31
CA ASN A 42 3.28 -3.18 13.92
C ASN A 42 3.22 -4.07 15.19
N PRO A 43 2.49 -5.19 15.16
CA PRO A 43 1.59 -5.64 14.08
C PRO A 43 0.26 -4.88 14.07
N ILE A 44 -0.40 -4.93 12.91
CA ILE A 44 -1.81 -4.56 12.76
C ILE A 44 -2.63 -5.82 13.02
N SER A 45 -3.54 -5.77 14.00
CA SER A 45 -4.54 -6.82 14.21
C SER A 45 -5.54 -6.78 13.05
N ASN A 46 -5.63 -7.87 12.30
CA ASN A 46 -6.50 -7.97 11.13
C ASN A 46 -7.86 -8.55 11.51
N TYR A 47 -8.89 -7.69 11.49
CA TYR A 47 -10.29 -8.10 11.46
C TYR A 47 -10.73 -8.26 10.00
N ARG A 48 -10.90 -9.52 9.56
CA ARG A 48 -11.21 -9.87 8.17
C ARG A 48 -12.39 -9.08 7.60
N ASP A 49 -13.49 -9.01 8.35
CA ASP A 49 -14.74 -8.40 7.88
C ASP A 49 -14.58 -6.89 7.72
N GLU A 50 -13.87 -6.25 8.64
CA GLU A 50 -13.55 -4.82 8.57
C GLU A 50 -12.60 -4.52 7.40
N MET A 51 -11.59 -5.37 7.20
CA MET A 51 -10.66 -5.23 6.09
C MET A 51 -11.33 -5.45 4.73
N MET A 52 -12.26 -6.41 4.64
CA MET A 52 -13.11 -6.63 3.47
C MET A 52 -14.00 -5.42 3.18
N LEU A 53 -14.64 -4.86 4.21
CA LEU A 53 -15.49 -3.67 4.09
C LEU A 53 -14.70 -2.45 3.60
N THR A 54 -13.54 -2.16 4.21
CA THR A 54 -12.70 -1.00 3.85
C THR A 54 -12.09 -1.16 2.46
N SER A 55 -11.70 -2.38 2.08
CA SER A 55 -11.16 -2.67 0.73
C SER A 55 -12.23 -2.83 -0.35
N LYS A 56 -13.53 -2.74 0.00
CA LYS A 56 -14.66 -2.96 -0.91
C LYS A 56 -14.63 -4.34 -1.60
N ILE A 57 -14.10 -5.35 -0.92
CA ILE A 57 -14.08 -6.74 -1.41
C ILE A 57 -15.18 -7.52 -0.69
N SER A 58 -16.27 -7.86 -1.40
CA SER A 58 -17.38 -8.63 -0.82
C SER A 58 -17.13 -10.14 -0.81
N SER A 59 -16.30 -10.64 -1.73
CA SER A 59 -16.03 -12.08 -1.87
C SER A 59 -14.87 -12.54 -0.98
N LYS A 60 -15.15 -13.45 -0.04
CA LYS A 60 -14.12 -14.08 0.83
C LYS A 60 -13.01 -14.74 0.01
N VAL A 61 -13.37 -15.42 -1.08
CA VAL A 61 -12.41 -16.08 -1.99
C VAL A 61 -11.48 -15.03 -2.62
N THR A 62 -12.05 -13.93 -3.11
CA THR A 62 -11.28 -12.84 -3.72
C THR A 62 -10.36 -12.19 -2.69
N TYR A 63 -10.86 -11.91 -1.49
CA TYR A 63 -10.06 -11.37 -0.38
C TYR A 63 -8.84 -12.26 -0.09
N HIS A 64 -9.04 -13.56 0.08
CA HIS A 64 -7.96 -14.50 0.35
C HIS A 64 -6.94 -14.60 -0.79
N LYS A 65 -7.41 -14.57 -2.04
CA LYS A 65 -6.54 -14.53 -3.23
C LYS A 65 -5.69 -13.25 -3.25
N CYS A 66 -6.30 -12.10 -3.02
CA CYS A 66 -5.59 -10.82 -2.96
C CYS A 66 -4.56 -10.77 -1.83
N LEU A 67 -4.94 -11.23 -0.64
CA LEU A 67 -4.05 -11.29 0.52
C LEU A 67 -2.82 -12.17 0.23
N LYS A 68 -3.03 -13.35 -0.39
CA LYS A 68 -1.95 -14.26 -0.80
C LYS A 68 -1.05 -13.60 -1.85
N ASN A 69 -1.63 -12.95 -2.86
CA ASN A 69 -0.88 -12.29 -3.94
C ASN A 69 0.02 -11.16 -3.39
N LEU A 70 -0.53 -10.27 -2.57
CA LEU A 70 0.23 -9.17 -1.97
C LEU A 70 1.35 -9.69 -1.07
N ARG A 71 1.09 -10.75 -0.28
CA ARG A 71 2.13 -11.42 0.52
C ARG A 71 3.23 -12.01 -0.36
N SER A 72 2.88 -12.70 -1.45
CA SER A 72 3.89 -13.28 -2.35
C SER A 72 4.73 -12.25 -3.08
N LEU A 73 4.17 -11.06 -3.32
CA LEU A 73 4.87 -9.92 -3.92
C LEU A 73 5.69 -9.10 -2.90
N GLY A 74 5.68 -9.50 -1.62
CA GLY A 74 6.50 -8.86 -0.59
C GLY A 74 5.97 -7.53 -0.06
N TYR A 75 4.68 -7.22 -0.24
CA TYR A 75 4.11 -5.96 0.24
C TYR A 75 3.93 -5.90 1.77
N PHE A 76 3.77 -7.06 2.42
CA PHE A 76 3.66 -7.21 3.87
C PHE A 76 3.92 -8.67 4.29
N ASN A 77 4.16 -8.88 5.59
CA ASN A 77 4.13 -10.21 6.21
C ASN A 77 2.79 -10.48 6.88
N TYR A 78 2.33 -11.73 6.83
CA TYR A 78 1.06 -12.17 7.41
C TYR A 78 1.23 -13.42 8.28
N GLU A 79 0.83 -13.29 9.53
CA GLU A 79 0.84 -14.36 10.52
C GLU A 79 -0.62 -14.72 10.86
N PRO A 80 -1.17 -15.81 10.30
CA PRO A 80 -2.51 -16.24 10.63
C PRO A 80 -2.58 -16.69 12.10
N SER A 81 -3.73 -16.48 12.72
CA SER A 81 -4.02 -17.00 14.05
C SER A 81 -5.44 -17.53 14.10
N TYR A 82 -5.61 -18.66 14.78
CA TYR A 82 -6.92 -19.24 15.09
C TYR A 82 -7.42 -18.83 16.48
N ASN A 83 -6.61 -18.08 17.25
CA ASN A 83 -6.98 -17.60 18.57
C ASN A 83 -7.80 -16.29 18.44
N PRO A 84 -9.07 -16.26 18.89
CA PRO A 84 -9.94 -15.09 18.78
C PRO A 84 -9.43 -13.88 19.58
N PHE A 85 -8.65 -14.08 20.64
CA PHE A 85 -8.06 -13.00 21.44
C PHE A 85 -6.80 -12.39 20.81
N LYS A 86 -6.10 -13.17 19.96
CA LYS A 86 -4.88 -12.70 19.29
C LYS A 86 -5.17 -12.09 17.92
N GLY A 87 -6.10 -12.68 17.17
CA GLY A 87 -6.37 -12.31 15.78
C GLY A 87 -5.19 -12.59 14.85
N SER A 88 -5.43 -12.53 13.54
CA SER A 88 -4.34 -12.64 12.56
C SER A 88 -3.55 -11.33 12.51
N GLN A 89 -2.24 -11.40 12.34
CA GLN A 89 -1.35 -10.25 12.42
C GLN A 89 -0.78 -9.92 11.04
N VAL A 90 -0.78 -8.64 10.69
CA VAL A 90 -0.15 -8.12 9.47
C VAL A 90 0.96 -7.14 9.84
N TYR A 91 2.11 -7.28 9.20
CA TYR A 91 3.27 -6.40 9.39
C TYR A 91 3.55 -5.69 8.07
N LEU A 92 3.28 -4.38 8.02
CA LEU A 92 3.61 -3.56 6.85
C LEU A 92 5.06 -3.09 6.92
N PHE A 93 5.71 -3.08 5.77
CA PHE A 93 7.05 -2.54 5.62
C PHE A 93 6.99 -1.06 5.24
N ASN A 94 7.94 -0.28 5.75
CA ASN A 94 8.11 1.10 5.33
C ASN A 94 8.79 1.15 3.95
N LEU A 95 7.99 1.37 2.91
CA LEU A 95 8.49 1.44 1.53
C LEU A 95 9.36 2.68 1.28
N ALA A 96 9.18 3.75 2.04
CA ALA A 96 9.99 4.96 1.90
C ALA A 96 11.46 4.73 2.30
N ASN A 97 11.74 3.71 3.11
CA ASN A 97 13.10 3.34 3.52
C ASN A 97 13.83 2.44 2.50
N GLU A 98 13.11 1.85 1.53
CA GLU A 98 13.71 0.98 0.50
C GLU A 98 14.51 1.73 -0.57
N LEU A 99 14.59 3.06 -0.47
CA LEU A 99 15.51 3.87 -1.28
C LEU A 99 16.96 3.80 -0.79
N LYS A 100 17.22 3.18 0.37
CA LYS A 100 18.59 2.77 0.73
C LYS A 100 18.88 1.44 0.04
N PRO A 101 20.03 1.29 -0.66
CA PRO A 101 20.40 0.00 -1.22
C PRO A 101 20.39 -1.03 -0.09
N MET A 102 19.58 -2.08 -0.23
CA MET A 102 19.66 -3.26 0.64
C MET A 102 21.13 -3.71 0.70
N PRO A 103 21.65 -4.14 1.86
CA PRO A 103 22.90 -4.89 1.88
C PRO A 103 22.69 -6.12 0.99
N LYS A 104 23.43 -6.15 -0.12
CA LYS A 104 23.44 -7.27 -1.06
C LYS A 104 23.84 -8.51 -0.25
N SER A 105 22.91 -9.45 -0.08
CA SER A 105 23.32 -10.85 0.02
C SER A 105 24.12 -11.14 -1.24
N GLU A 106 25.40 -11.47 -1.05
CA GLU A 106 26.41 -11.63 -2.09
C GLU A 106 25.91 -12.54 -3.21
N ARG A 107 25.65 -11.93 -4.37
CA ARG A 107 25.85 -12.59 -5.66
C ARG A 107 26.58 -11.62 -6.55
N ASN A 108 27.84 -11.94 -6.76
CA ASN A 108 28.77 -11.28 -7.66
C ASN A 108 28.18 -11.26 -9.07
N THR A 109 27.99 -10.09 -9.65
CA THR A 109 28.44 -9.70 -11.00
C THR A 109 28.14 -8.21 -11.19
N SER A 110 29.17 -7.51 -11.63
CA SER A 110 29.28 -6.07 -11.83
C SER A 110 28.45 -5.56 -13.01
N SER A 111 27.74 -4.44 -12.82
CA SER A 111 27.62 -3.37 -13.83
C SER A 111 26.84 -2.18 -13.25
N ASN A 112 27.44 -1.00 -13.39
CA ASN A 112 26.97 0.31 -12.95
C ASN A 112 25.70 0.76 -13.67
N THR A 113 24.82 1.49 -12.97
CA THR A 113 24.27 2.79 -13.38
C THR A 113 23.27 3.27 -12.33
N GLU A 114 23.56 4.41 -11.69
CA GLU A 114 22.58 5.17 -10.91
C GLU A 114 21.58 5.89 -11.83
N PRO A 115 20.37 6.20 -11.33
CA PRO A 115 19.69 7.40 -11.78
C PRO A 115 19.31 8.32 -10.61
N VAL A 116 19.90 9.50 -10.65
CA VAL A 116 19.50 10.75 -10.01
C VAL A 116 18.12 11.16 -10.54
N PHE A 117 17.17 11.52 -9.68
CA PHE A 117 16.01 12.32 -10.11
C PHE A 117 15.66 13.46 -9.15
N LYS A 118 15.66 14.65 -9.75
CA LYS A 118 15.32 15.97 -9.19
C LYS A 118 13.84 16.05 -8.84
N LEU A 119 13.54 16.60 -7.66
CA LEU A 119 12.19 17.03 -7.30
C LEU A 119 11.88 18.31 -8.08
N VAL A 120 10.79 18.33 -8.85
CA VAL A 120 10.23 19.55 -9.43
C VAL A 120 9.11 20.01 -8.50
N ASP A 121 9.37 21.08 -7.76
CA ASP A 121 8.35 21.92 -7.15
C ASP A 121 7.70 22.76 -8.24
N GLU A 122 6.37 22.72 -8.36
CA GLU A 122 5.64 23.86 -8.87
C GLU A 122 4.27 23.95 -8.19
N GLN A 123 4.19 24.90 -7.26
CA GLN A 123 2.94 25.47 -6.77
C GLN A 123 2.28 26.23 -7.93
N LEU A 124 1.02 25.94 -8.22
CA LEU A 124 0.10 26.94 -8.78
C LEU A 124 -1.20 26.91 -7.96
N VAL A 125 -1.21 27.79 -6.97
CA VAL A 125 -2.40 28.35 -6.34
C VAL A 125 -3.04 29.31 -7.36
N ASN A 126 -4.36 29.20 -7.57
CA ASN A 126 -5.37 30.27 -7.81
C ASN A 126 -6.57 29.67 -8.58
N LYS A 127 -7.73 29.41 -7.93
CA LYS A 127 -8.84 30.34 -7.59
C LYS A 127 -9.86 30.49 -8.72
N SER A 128 -11.05 29.90 -8.56
CA SER A 128 -12.36 30.60 -8.48
C SER A 128 -13.57 29.66 -8.53
N CYS A 129 -14.60 30.04 -7.78
CA CYS A 129 -15.90 29.39 -7.54
C CYS A 129 -16.91 29.53 -8.70
N THR A 130 -18.09 28.93 -8.46
CA THR A 130 -19.44 29.08 -9.09
C THR A 130 -19.70 28.20 -10.32
N SER A 131 -20.84 27.53 -10.51
CA SER A 131 -22.16 27.54 -9.84
C SER A 131 -22.86 26.20 -10.04
N SER A 132 -23.58 25.72 -9.03
CA SER A 132 -24.55 24.64 -9.12
C SER A 132 -25.83 25.12 -9.81
N GLY A 133 -26.16 24.53 -10.96
CA GLY A 133 -27.49 24.60 -11.58
C GLY A 133 -28.13 23.22 -11.53
N THR A 134 -29.12 23.04 -10.66
CA THR A 134 -30.05 21.91 -10.66
C THR A 134 -31.12 22.15 -11.72
N GLY A 135 -31.18 21.30 -12.74
CA GLY A 135 -32.31 21.19 -13.66
C GLY A 135 -32.94 19.81 -13.52
N THR A 136 -34.14 19.78 -12.95
CA THR A 136 -35.09 18.67 -13.03
C THR A 136 -35.93 18.84 -14.29
N GLU A 137 -36.00 17.81 -15.12
CA GLU A 137 -37.18 17.37 -15.86
C GLU A 137 -37.21 15.84 -15.85
#